data_AF-A0A5C3PGD1-F1
#
_entry.id   AF-A0A5C3PGD1-F1
#
_cell.length_a   1.000
_cell.length_b   1.000
_cell.length_c   1.000
_cell.angle_alpha   90.00
_cell.angle_beta   90.00
_cell.angle_gamma   90.00
#
_symmetry.space_group_name_H-M   'P 1'
#
loop_
_entity.id
_entity.type
_entity.pdbx_description
1 polymer ?
#
loop_
_entity_poly.entity_id
_entity_poly.type
_entity_poly.pdbx_seq_one_letter_code
_entity_poly.pdbx_strand_id
1 'polypeptide(L)'
;VRARWRCCVPPAGWGRVTQDIDFVVPQGTTSVSRRLLMDHGAFTVESRTLHTKHTATGVDIEIPSPPALFQGSFDAATPIVTVDGVHVLHSVRILDAKCRSLLSRSRDVKRASDAEDIIFLLHHCASN
;
A
#
# COMPACT_ATOMS: atom_id res chain seq x y z
N VAL A 1 -16.26 -2.63 1.05
CA VAL A 1 -14.94 -3.31 1.00
C VAL A 1 -14.47 -3.58 2.43
N ARG A 2 -14.40 -4.84 2.89
CA ARG A 2 -13.77 -5.19 4.18
C ARG A 2 -12.32 -5.55 3.90
N ALA A 3 -11.44 -4.56 3.83
CA ALA A 3 -10.02 -4.81 3.68
C ALA A 3 -9.41 -5.05 5.07
N ARG A 4 -9.39 -6.30 5.51
CA ARG A 4 -8.58 -6.70 6.66
C ARG A 4 -7.23 -7.14 6.13
N TRP A 5 -6.32 -6.19 6.00
CA TRP A 5 -4.92 -6.52 5.77
C TRP A 5 -4.36 -7.09 7.07
N ARG A 6 -4.34 -8.42 7.19
CA ARG A 6 -3.22 -9.05 7.86
C ARG A 6 -2.13 -9.09 6.81
N CYS A 7 -1.14 -8.21 6.91
CA CYS A 7 0.14 -8.51 6.30
C CYS A 7 0.47 -9.94 6.72
N CYS A 8 0.74 -10.80 5.73
CA CYS A 8 1.02 -12.21 5.89
C CYS A 8 1.77 -12.43 7.20
N VAL A 9 1.26 -13.30 8.07
CA VAL A 9 1.93 -13.65 9.33
C VAL A 9 3.41 -13.86 8.98
N PRO A 10 4.31 -12.97 9.39
CA PRO A 10 5.72 -13.15 9.11
C PRO A 10 6.14 -14.45 9.81
N PRO A 11 7.13 -15.19 9.29
CA PRO A 11 7.77 -16.24 10.08
C PRO A 11 8.07 -15.68 11.49
N ALA A 12 7.75 -16.45 12.51
CA ALA A 12 7.72 -16.00 13.91
C ALA A 12 8.95 -15.12 14.25
N GLY A 13 8.71 -13.82 14.52
CA GLY A 13 9.75 -12.86 14.90
C GLY A 13 9.72 -11.51 14.18
N TRP A 14 9.07 -11.39 13.03
CA TRP A 14 9.05 -10.17 12.20
C TRP A 14 7.75 -9.34 12.34
N GLY A 15 7.18 -9.26 13.54
CA GLY A 15 5.86 -8.66 13.77
C GLY A 15 5.84 -7.13 13.73
N ARG A 16 5.79 -6.52 12.54
CA ARG A 16 5.41 -5.11 12.39
C ARG A 16 3.93 -4.98 12.06
N VAL A 17 3.23 -4.16 12.84
CA VAL A 17 1.85 -3.76 12.57
C VAL A 17 1.91 -2.55 11.66
N THR A 18 1.33 -2.66 10.46
CA THR A 18 1.10 -1.51 9.57
C THR A 18 -0.06 -0.70 10.15
N GLN A 19 0.10 0.63 10.18
CA GLN A 19 -0.90 1.53 10.79
C GLN A 19 -1.81 2.18 9.74
N ASP A 20 -1.42 2.06 8.48
CA ASP A 20 -2.00 2.64 7.28
C ASP A 20 -2.24 1.59 6.19
N ILE A 21 -3.14 1.90 5.26
CA ILE A 21 -3.46 1.09 4.08
C ILE A 21 -3.18 1.92 2.82
N ASP A 22 -2.28 1.41 1.98
CA ASP A 22 -2.00 1.97 0.66
C ASP A 22 -2.90 1.35 -0.41
N PHE A 23 -3.65 2.19 -1.12
CA PHE A 23 -4.43 1.81 -2.29
C PHE A 23 -3.69 2.14 -3.58
N VAL A 24 -3.16 1.11 -4.22
CA VAL A 24 -2.66 1.20 -5.58
C VAL A 24 -3.84 1.25 -6.54
N VAL A 25 -3.89 2.29 -7.36
CA VAL A 25 -4.96 2.50 -8.35
C VAL A 25 -4.36 2.57 -9.75
N PRO A 26 -5.13 2.19 -10.80
CA PRO A 26 -4.64 2.32 -12.16
C PRO A 26 -4.17 3.73 -12.52
N GLN A 27 -3.19 3.81 -13.40
CA GLN A 27 -2.64 5.10 -13.81
C GLN A 27 -3.74 5.99 -14.43
N GLY A 28 -3.79 7.26 -14.00
CA GLY A 28 -4.78 8.22 -14.47
C GLY A 28 -6.15 8.12 -13.81
N THR A 29 -6.40 7.14 -12.92
CA THR A 29 -7.70 6.99 -12.27
C THR A 29 -7.74 7.54 -10.84
N THR A 30 -6.67 8.17 -10.35
CA THR A 30 -6.58 8.68 -8.97
C THR A 30 -7.75 9.57 -8.57
N SER A 31 -8.18 10.49 -9.43
CA SER A 31 -9.31 11.39 -9.17
C SER A 31 -10.64 10.62 -9.04
N VAL A 32 -10.87 9.65 -9.94
CA VAL A 32 -12.05 8.78 -9.92
C VAL A 32 -12.06 7.93 -8.65
N SER A 33 -10.94 7.30 -8.31
CA SER A 33 -10.81 6.50 -7.09
C SER A 33 -11.02 7.32 -5.82
N ARG A 34 -10.51 8.56 -5.76
CA ARG A 34 -10.78 9.47 -4.63
C ARG A 34 -12.25 9.82 -4.51
N ARG A 35 -12.95 10.02 -5.64
CA ARG A 35 -14.39 10.27 -5.62
C ARG A 35 -15.18 9.06 -5.12
N LEU A 36 -14.79 7.85 -5.52
CA LEU A 36 -15.38 6.62 -4.97
C LEU A 36 -15.21 6.51 -3.45
N LEU A 37 -14.06 6.91 -2.90
CA LEU A 37 -13.86 6.94 -1.45
C LEU A 37 -14.78 7.94 -0.75
N MET A 38 -14.96 9.14 -1.33
CA MET A 38 -15.87 10.16 -0.81
C MET A 38 -17.33 9.69 -0.82
N ASP A 39 -17.75 9.01 -1.89
CA ASP A 39 -19.15 8.63 -2.11
C ASP A 39 -19.55 7.35 -1.36
N HIS A 40 -18.61 6.52 -0.90
CA HIS A 40 -18.90 5.21 -0.30
C HIS A 40 -19.51 5.31 1.12
N GLY A 41 -19.30 6.41 1.85
CA GLY A 41 -19.84 6.61 3.21
C GLY A 41 -19.20 5.76 4.32
N ALA A 42 -18.28 4.86 3.99
CA ALA A 42 -17.45 4.12 4.96
C ALA A 42 -16.15 4.85 5.32
N PHE A 43 -15.89 5.99 4.64
CA PHE A 43 -14.67 6.75 4.76
C PHE A 43 -14.98 8.19 5.10
N THR A 44 -14.16 8.75 5.98
CA THR A 44 -14.12 10.19 6.25
C THR A 44 -13.00 10.76 5.42
N VAL A 45 -13.33 11.64 4.47
CA VAL A 45 -12.37 12.30 3.58
C VAL A 45 -12.33 13.78 3.90
N GLU A 46 -11.16 14.29 4.29
CA GLU A 46 -10.96 15.72 4.52
C GLU A 46 -10.97 16.49 3.20
N SER A 47 -11.81 17.52 3.09
CA SER A 47 -12.05 18.24 1.84
C SER A 47 -10.83 18.96 1.27
N ARG A 48 -9.89 19.40 2.12
CA ARG A 48 -8.72 20.20 1.70
C ARG A 48 -7.48 19.36 1.44
N THR A 49 -7.22 18.40 2.31
CA THR A 49 -6.00 17.56 2.29
C THR A 49 -6.24 16.25 1.54
N LEU A 50 -7.51 15.88 1.34
CA LEU A 50 -7.94 14.58 0.83
C LEU A 50 -7.40 13.41 1.68
N HIS A 51 -7.05 13.70 2.93
CA HIS A 51 -6.68 12.69 3.91
C HIS A 51 -7.91 11.84 4.20
N THR A 52 -7.75 10.52 4.09
CA THR A 52 -8.86 9.58 4.14
C THR A 52 -8.66 8.64 5.32
N LYS A 53 -9.70 8.46 6.12
CA LYS A 53 -9.73 7.48 7.20
C LYS A 53 -10.95 6.59 7.07
N HIS A 54 -10.82 5.32 7.44
CA HIS A 54 -11.99 4.47 7.60
C HIS A 54 -12.80 4.89 8.83
N THR A 55 -14.08 5.19 8.65
CA THR A 55 -14.92 5.84 9.67
C THR A 55 -15.06 5.00 10.94
N ALA A 56 -15.12 3.66 10.84
CA ALA A 56 -15.32 2.80 12.00
C ALA A 56 -14.03 2.40 12.73
N THR A 57 -12.88 2.36 12.03
CA THR A 57 -11.62 1.86 12.61
C THR A 57 -10.58 2.95 12.81
N GLY A 58 -10.76 4.14 12.22
CA GLY A 58 -9.80 5.23 12.26
C GLY A 58 -8.51 4.96 11.48
N VAL A 59 -8.42 3.84 10.76
CA VAL A 59 -7.25 3.47 9.96
C VAL A 59 -7.08 4.45 8.80
N ASP A 60 -5.85 4.92 8.63
CA ASP A 60 -5.47 5.82 7.54
C ASP A 60 -5.44 5.07 6.20
N ILE A 61 -6.00 5.71 5.17
CA ILE A 61 -6.02 5.19 3.81
C ILE A 61 -5.34 6.21 2.92
N GLU A 62 -4.29 5.76 2.24
CA GLU A 62 -3.53 6.58 1.32
C GLU A 62 -3.70 6.05 -0.10
N ILE A 63 -4.00 6.95 -1.04
CA ILE A 63 -3.76 6.68 -2.46
C ILE A 63 -2.44 7.40 -2.79
N PRO A 64 -1.30 6.69 -2.84
CA PRO A 64 0.01 7.29 -3.01
C PRO A 64 0.04 8.15 -4.28
N SER A 65 0.20 9.46 -4.10
CA SER A 65 0.27 10.46 -5.16
C SER A 65 1.14 11.64 -4.68
N PRO A 66 2.20 12.06 -5.40
CA PRO A 66 2.55 11.69 -6.78
C PRO A 66 3.08 10.25 -6.88
N PRO A 67 3.34 9.73 -8.08
CA PRO A 67 3.82 8.36 -8.34
C PRO A 67 5.10 7.94 -7.61
N ALA A 68 5.68 8.77 -6.74
CA ALA A 68 7.00 8.58 -6.15
C ALA A 68 7.20 7.25 -5.40
N LEU A 69 6.16 6.71 -4.75
CA LEU A 69 6.23 5.41 -4.06
C LEU A 69 5.91 4.22 -4.97
N PHE A 70 5.11 4.43 -6.02
CA PHE A 70 4.61 3.41 -6.93
C PHE A 70 4.74 3.93 -8.37
N GLN A 71 5.99 3.99 -8.86
CA GLN A 71 6.35 4.53 -10.18
C GLN A 71 6.06 3.58 -11.37
N GLY A 72 5.48 2.40 -11.10
CA GLY A 72 5.12 1.44 -12.14
C GLY A 72 3.86 1.83 -12.91
N SER A 73 3.71 1.33 -14.15
CA SER A 73 2.43 1.34 -14.86
C SER A 73 1.51 0.30 -14.21
N PHE A 74 0.67 0.75 -13.28
CA PHE A 74 -0.38 -0.09 -12.70
C PHE A 74 -1.59 -0.07 -13.63
N ASP A 75 -1.88 -1.23 -14.22
CA ASP A 75 -2.94 -1.45 -15.19
C ASP A 75 -3.68 -2.77 -14.90
N ALA A 76 -4.65 -3.12 -15.75
CA ALA A 76 -5.43 -4.34 -15.60
C ALA A 76 -4.60 -5.63 -15.75
N ALA A 77 -3.42 -5.56 -16.37
CA ALA A 77 -2.50 -6.68 -16.53
C ALA A 77 -1.52 -6.82 -15.35
N THR A 78 -1.55 -5.88 -14.40
CA THR A 78 -0.63 -5.90 -13.27
C THR A 78 -0.87 -7.14 -12.40
N PRO A 79 0.16 -7.96 -12.14
CA PRO A 79 0.01 -9.16 -11.33
C PRO A 79 -0.49 -8.85 -9.92
N ILE A 80 -1.58 -9.50 -9.54
CA ILE A 80 -2.20 -9.43 -8.22
C ILE A 80 -2.34 -10.83 -7.61
N VAL A 81 -2.33 -10.87 -6.28
CA VAL A 81 -2.66 -12.06 -5.48
C VAL A 81 -3.94 -11.76 -4.72
N THR A 82 -4.81 -12.75 -4.56
CA THR A 82 -6.02 -12.59 -3.74
C THR A 82 -5.78 -13.13 -2.34
N VAL A 83 -5.92 -12.29 -1.32
CA VAL A 83 -5.83 -12.67 0.10
C VAL A 83 -7.14 -12.29 0.78
N ASP A 84 -7.85 -13.28 1.33
CA ASP A 84 -9.16 -13.08 1.99
C ASP A 84 -10.17 -12.26 1.16
N GLY A 85 -10.17 -12.44 -0.17
CA GLY A 85 -11.05 -11.72 -1.10
C GLY A 85 -10.61 -10.28 -1.40
N VAL A 86 -9.42 -9.88 -0.97
CA VAL A 86 -8.80 -8.58 -1.27
C VAL A 86 -7.72 -8.77 -2.32
N HIS A 87 -7.73 -7.94 -3.36
CA HIS A 87 -6.65 -7.90 -4.34
C HIS A 87 -5.43 -7.18 -3.76
N VAL A 88 -4.34 -7.92 -3.67
CA VAL A 88 -3.05 -7.48 -3.16
C VAL A 88 -2.06 -7.46 -4.32
N LEU A 89 -1.20 -6.44 -4.36
CA LEU A 89 -0.16 -6.38 -5.37
C LEU A 89 0.82 -7.55 -5.20
N HIS A 90 1.26 -8.18 -6.30
CA HIS A 90 2.22 -9.28 -6.21
C HIS A 90 3.52 -8.85 -5.50
N SER A 91 4.11 -9.72 -4.67
CA SER A 91 5.25 -9.40 -3.79
C SER A 91 6.44 -8.76 -4.53
N VAL A 92 6.73 -9.23 -5.74
CA VAL A 92 7.79 -8.65 -6.62
C VAL A 92 7.53 -7.18 -6.96
N ARG A 93 6.26 -6.79 -7.15
CA ARG A 93 5.89 -5.41 -7.46
C ARG A 93 5.92 -4.52 -6.21
N ILE A 94 5.56 -5.08 -5.05
CA ILE A 94 5.76 -4.39 -3.75
C ILE A 94 7.25 -4.14 -3.53
N LEU A 95 8.11 -5.13 -3.81
CA LEU A 95 9.55 -5.01 -3.69
C LEU A 95 10.12 -3.92 -4.62
N ASP A 96 9.75 -3.92 -5.90
CA ASP A 96 10.18 -2.87 -6.86
C ASP A 96 9.77 -1.46 -6.37
N ALA A 97 8.53 -1.31 -5.90
CA ALA A 97 8.03 -0.05 -5.34
C ALA A 97 8.86 0.41 -4.12
N LYS A 98 9.11 -0.50 -3.17
CA LYS A 98 9.92 -0.23 -1.98
C LYS A 98 11.36 0.17 -2.33
N CYS A 99 12.02 -0.58 -3.22
CA CYS A 99 13.37 -0.26 -3.69
C CYS A 99 13.45 1.13 -4.33
N ARG A 100 12.49 1.50 -5.18
CA ARG A 100 12.44 2.83 -5.80
C ARG A 100 12.21 3.93 -4.77
N SER A 101 11.32 3.68 -3.80
CA SER A 101 11.02 4.66 -2.75
C SER A 101 12.23 4.97 -1.86
N LEU A 102 13.08 3.97 -1.59
CA LEU A 102 14.26 4.11 -0.74
C LEU A 102 15.25 5.16 -1.26
N LEU A 103 15.44 5.21 -2.58
CA LEU A 103 16.31 6.19 -3.25
C LEU A 103 15.79 7.63 -3.14
N SER A 104 14.47 7.80 -3.03
CA SER A 104 13.81 9.11 -3.02
C SER A 104 13.62 9.71 -1.63
N ARG A 105 13.72 8.92 -0.55
CA ARG A 105 13.44 9.37 0.81
C ARG A 105 14.65 10.04 1.45
N SER A 106 14.44 11.17 2.11
CA SER A 106 15.49 11.98 2.76
C SER A 106 15.66 11.73 4.27
N ARG A 107 14.77 10.96 4.91
CA ARG A 107 14.74 10.76 6.38
C ARG A 107 15.12 9.33 6.78
N ASP A 108 16.06 9.21 7.71
CA ASP A 108 16.68 7.93 8.10
C ASP A 108 15.71 6.92 8.72
N VAL A 109 14.72 7.37 9.50
CA VAL A 109 13.74 6.49 10.16
C VAL A 109 12.89 5.72 9.14
N LYS A 110 12.43 6.39 8.08
CA LYS A 110 11.64 5.74 7.02
C LYS A 110 12.50 4.84 6.13
N ARG A 111 13.79 5.17 5.95
CA ARG A 111 14.74 4.31 5.24
C ARG A 111 15.00 3.00 5.98
N ALA A 112 15.14 3.05 7.31
CA ALA A 112 15.32 1.84 8.11
C ALA A 112 14.12 0.89 7.98
N SER A 113 12.90 1.41 8.07
CA SER A 113 11.69 0.59 7.88
C SER A 113 11.56 0.03 6.47
N ASP A 114 11.84 0.83 5.44
CA ASP A 114 11.80 0.35 4.06
C ASP A 114 12.89 -0.70 3.79
N ALA A 115 14.06 -0.58 4.41
CA ALA A 115 15.13 -1.58 4.31
C ALA A 115 14.74 -2.93 4.94
N GLU A 116 14.10 -2.91 6.12
CA GLU A 116 13.52 -4.12 6.72
C GLU A 116 12.49 -4.77 5.78
N ASP A 117 11.54 -3.99 5.27
CA ASP A 117 10.52 -4.48 4.34
C ASP A 117 11.14 -5.10 3.07
N ILE A 118 12.20 -4.49 2.53
CA ILE A 118 12.94 -5.02 1.37
C ILE A 118 13.58 -6.37 1.69
N ILE A 119 14.25 -6.49 2.83
CA ILE A 119 14.88 -7.76 3.25
C ILE A 119 13.83 -8.86 3.40
N PHE A 120 12.70 -8.55 4.04
CA PHE A 120 11.57 -9.48 4.15
C PHE A 120 11.08 -9.94 2.78
N LEU A 121 10.80 -8.99 1.88
CA LEU A 121 10.26 -9.28 0.56
C LEU A 121 11.26 -10.08 -0.30
N LEU A 122 12.56 -9.81 -0.18
CA LEU A 122 13.60 -10.60 -0.84
C LEU A 122 13.60 -12.07 -0.37
N HIS A 123 13.56 -12.30 0.95
CA HIS A 123 13.48 -13.66 1.49
C HIS A 123 12.19 -14.37 1.07
N HIS A 124 11.07 -13.65 1.07
CA HIS A 124 9.78 -14.19 0.66
C HIS A 124 9.76 -14.57 -0.82
N CYS A 125 10.25 -13.70 -1.72
CA CYS A 125 10.33 -13.96 -3.16
C CYS A 125 11.36 -15.05 -3.52
N ALA A 126 12.37 -15.28 -2.70
CA ALA A 126 13.33 -16.37 -2.92
C ALA A 126 12.75 -17.74 -2.51
N SER A 127 11.72 -17.75 -1.67
CA SER A 127 11.17 -18.97 -1.05
C SER A 127 9.82 -19.41 -1.64
N ASN A 128 9.21 -18.61 -2.53
CA ASN A 128 7.90 -18.85 -3.16
C ASN A 128 7.96 -18.46 -4.63
#